data_AF-A0A963LU64-F1
#
_entry.id   AF-A0A963LU64-F1
#
_cell.length_a   1.000
_cell.length_b   1.000
_cell.length_c   1.000
_cell.angle_alpha   90.00
_cell.angle_beta   90.00
_cell.angle_gamma   90.00
#
_symmetry.space_group_name_H-M   'P 1'
#
loop_
_entity.id
_entity.type
_entity.pdbx_description
1 polymer ?
#
loop_
_entity_poly.entity_id
_entity_poly.type
_entity_poly.pdbx_seq_one_letter_code
_entity_poly.pdbx_strand_id
1 'polypeptide(L)'
;MAPSTLGHLILGYQLVWNRLRQPAAVQLFLTPHGQEPVEGAHFLRTLEQTWSEQCPPLLLTPQTAGLLTDLLNHGSRDGPQLVVQHDLMRNEAVTGAVQRAHARGVPMLWRGQPGQRPDAAMARYFVRGMLALTPGETIVGAQASLRQGQPGAPATAATARALSPVPPDQIVEAVPSRLMADHCLDQQNAWGVAGWPVDDVLLSHRKQPIPPSHRAVVLLIQQTDADAALELIEHTLAEEPLLAYRFLRFTNSAALGLRSSVESLRHGLMLLGLSRFKAWLQEMLPLASNEPDMDPVRTGMVMRARMMENQLDAGDEELLRREVFLCGMLSQIDGLLGESLKDALHRLPLSDRVNGAILGNSGPYAPFLELATALEYPNMDKVPALCTAYELDLGEVNRTMLRVLTQLHKSAG
;
A
#
# COMPACT_ATOMS: atom_id res chain seq x y z
N MET A 1 24.65 -13.97 -16.98
CA MET A 1 24.17 -13.19 -15.83
C MET A 1 23.91 -14.17 -14.70
N ALA A 2 24.32 -13.90 -13.47
CA ALA A 2 23.99 -14.81 -12.35
C ALA A 2 22.46 -14.93 -12.27
N PRO A 3 21.90 -16.14 -12.09
CA PRO A 3 20.46 -16.31 -11.96
C PRO A 3 19.98 -15.43 -10.79
N SER A 4 19.09 -14.49 -11.10
CA SER A 4 18.55 -13.57 -10.11
C SER A 4 17.66 -14.39 -9.18
N THR A 5 17.97 -14.45 -7.88
CA THR A 5 17.12 -15.13 -6.86
C THR A 5 15.68 -14.62 -6.88
N LEU A 6 15.46 -13.39 -7.36
CA LEU A 6 14.12 -12.83 -7.56
C LEU A 6 13.30 -13.58 -8.61
N GLY A 7 13.89 -14.25 -9.60
CA GLY A 7 13.14 -15.02 -10.60
C GLY A 7 12.56 -16.33 -10.05
N HIS A 8 13.03 -16.79 -8.88
CA HIS A 8 12.57 -18.02 -8.21
C HIS A 8 11.62 -17.74 -7.05
N LEU A 9 11.08 -16.52 -6.98
CA LEU A 9 10.14 -16.10 -5.95
C LEU A 9 8.91 -15.49 -6.61
N ILE A 10 7.74 -15.87 -6.13
CA ILE A 10 6.53 -15.08 -6.31
C ILE A 10 6.47 -14.14 -5.11
N LEU A 11 6.44 -12.84 -5.40
CA LEU A 11 6.29 -11.81 -4.40
C LEU A 11 4.88 -11.22 -4.46
N GLY A 12 4.37 -10.88 -3.29
CA GLY A 12 3.22 -10.01 -3.12
C GLY A 12 3.49 -9.07 -1.96
N TYR A 13 2.84 -7.92 -1.94
CA TYR A 13 3.03 -6.93 -0.89
C TYR A 13 1.72 -6.53 -0.23
N GLN A 14 1.84 -6.07 1.01
CA GLN A 14 0.79 -5.39 1.76
C GLN A 14 1.43 -4.34 2.65
N LEU A 15 0.76 -3.20 2.82
CA LEU A 15 1.23 -2.15 3.73
C LEU A 15 0.68 -2.37 5.14
N VAL A 16 1.49 -2.05 6.14
CA VAL A 16 1.08 -1.96 7.54
C VAL A 16 0.93 -0.51 7.91
N TRP A 17 -0.22 -0.12 8.45
CA TRP A 17 -0.59 1.26 8.74
C TRP A 17 -0.45 1.56 10.22
N ASN A 18 0.15 2.69 10.57
CA ASN A 18 0.23 3.17 11.95
C ASN A 18 -1.01 3.99 12.34
N ARG A 19 -1.00 4.49 13.58
CA ARG A 19 -2.04 5.38 14.12
C ARG A 19 -2.26 6.66 13.31
N LEU A 20 -1.22 7.21 12.69
CA LEU A 20 -1.30 8.38 11.81
C LEU A 20 -1.79 8.03 10.40
N ARG A 21 -2.19 6.78 10.15
CA ARG A 21 -2.59 6.24 8.84
C ARG A 21 -1.50 6.37 7.78
N GLN A 22 -0.24 6.33 8.22
CA GLN A 22 0.95 6.32 7.37
C GLN A 22 1.56 4.93 7.31
N PRO A 23 2.34 4.61 6.25
CA PRO A 23 3.08 3.36 6.16
C PRO A 23 4.05 3.21 7.36
N ALA A 24 3.80 2.17 8.16
CA ALA A 24 4.58 1.77 9.32
C ALA A 24 5.58 0.66 8.97
N ALA A 25 5.21 -0.21 8.03
CA ALA A 25 6.00 -1.33 7.53
C ALA A 25 5.48 -1.74 6.15
N VAL A 26 6.34 -2.46 5.41
CA VAL A 26 5.95 -3.19 4.20
C VAL A 26 6.06 -4.68 4.48
N GLN A 27 4.94 -5.40 4.35
CA GLN A 27 4.92 -6.85 4.44
C GLN A 27 5.11 -7.44 3.04
N LEU A 28 6.11 -8.29 2.88
CA LEU A 28 6.39 -9.03 1.65
C LEU A 28 6.09 -10.51 1.86
N PHE A 29 5.20 -11.05 1.03
CA PHE A 29 4.89 -12.47 1.00
C PHE A 29 5.81 -13.17 0.00
N LEU A 30 6.43 -14.27 0.43
CA LEU A 30 7.47 -14.96 -0.33
C LEU A 30 7.06 -16.41 -0.58
N THR A 31 6.79 -16.75 -1.84
CA THR A 31 6.49 -18.13 -2.25
C THR A 31 7.54 -18.59 -3.25
N PRO A 32 8.30 -19.69 -2.98
CA PRO A 32 9.22 -20.25 -3.97
C PRO A 32 8.51 -20.60 -5.28
N HIS A 33 9.18 -20.34 -6.40
CA HIS A 33 8.70 -20.63 -7.74
C HIS A 33 9.77 -21.39 -8.53
N GLY A 34 9.35 -22.45 -9.21
CA GLY A 34 10.27 -23.35 -9.92
C GLY A 34 10.84 -24.46 -9.03
N GLN A 35 11.83 -25.18 -9.56
CA GLN A 35 12.49 -26.31 -8.90
C GLN A 35 13.81 -25.93 -8.24
N GLU A 36 14.36 -24.76 -8.56
CA GLU A 36 15.63 -24.30 -8.00
C GLU A 36 15.44 -23.77 -6.57
N PRO A 37 16.36 -24.12 -5.64
CA PRO A 37 16.29 -23.61 -4.28
C PRO A 37 16.53 -22.09 -4.27
N VAL A 38 15.71 -21.38 -3.52
CA VAL A 38 15.91 -19.95 -3.28
C VAL A 38 17.03 -19.78 -2.25
N GLU A 39 18.13 -19.12 -2.64
CA GLU A 39 19.21 -18.76 -1.72
C GLU A 39 18.82 -17.54 -0.86
N GLY A 40 18.29 -17.78 0.34
CA GLY A 40 17.86 -16.74 1.27
C GLY A 40 18.97 -15.76 1.65
N ALA A 41 20.22 -16.24 1.75
CA ALA A 41 21.38 -15.37 1.98
C ALA A 41 21.59 -14.33 0.87
N HIS A 42 21.42 -14.73 -0.39
CA HIS A 42 21.53 -13.81 -1.51
C HIS A 42 20.35 -12.84 -1.52
N PHE A 43 19.13 -13.33 -1.31
CA PHE A 43 17.93 -12.51 -1.25
C PHE A 43 18.02 -11.42 -0.16
N LEU A 44 18.43 -11.76 1.06
CA LEU A 44 18.60 -10.80 2.15
C LEU A 44 19.64 -9.73 1.82
N ARG A 45 20.78 -10.09 1.23
CA ARG A 45 21.79 -9.11 0.79
C ARG A 45 21.24 -8.15 -0.27
N THR A 46 20.46 -8.65 -1.22
CA THR A 46 19.80 -7.80 -2.23
C THR A 46 18.85 -6.79 -1.58
N LEU A 47 18.09 -7.21 -0.56
CA LEU A 47 17.24 -6.31 0.21
C LEU A 47 18.06 -5.28 0.99
N GLU A 48 19.10 -5.69 1.70
CA GLU A 48 19.98 -4.78 2.47
C GLU A 48 20.67 -3.73 1.57
N GLN A 49 20.97 -4.06 0.32
CA GLN A 49 21.55 -3.12 -0.65
C GLN A 49 20.53 -2.13 -1.22
N THR A 50 19.26 -2.53 -1.29
CA THR A 50 18.20 -1.73 -1.94
C THR A 50 17.42 -0.90 -0.92
N TRP A 51 17.30 -1.38 0.32
CA TRP A 51 16.43 -0.83 1.35
C TRP A 51 17.19 0.10 2.30
N SER A 52 16.85 1.39 2.28
CA SER A 52 17.50 2.40 3.13
C SER A 52 16.84 2.52 4.51
N GLU A 53 17.52 3.18 5.45
CA GLU A 53 16.94 3.49 6.78
C GLU A 53 15.72 4.43 6.73
N GLN A 54 15.55 5.16 5.62
CA GLN A 54 14.42 6.05 5.40
C GLN A 54 13.16 5.31 4.97
N CYS A 55 13.29 4.06 4.50
CA CYS A 55 12.17 3.24 4.08
C CYS A 55 11.46 2.62 5.30
N PRO A 56 10.15 2.35 5.24
CA PRO A 56 9.47 1.58 6.27
C PRO A 56 10.14 0.20 6.47
N PRO A 57 10.19 -0.34 7.70
CA PRO A 57 10.76 -1.68 7.95
C PRO A 57 10.06 -2.76 7.12
N LEU A 58 10.85 -3.75 6.67
CA LEU A 58 10.37 -4.91 5.94
C LEU A 58 9.94 -6.04 6.89
N LEU A 59 8.77 -6.60 6.64
CA LEU A 59 8.26 -7.82 7.28
C LEU A 59 8.21 -8.94 6.23
N LEU A 60 9.17 -9.85 6.24
CA LEU A 60 9.22 -10.96 5.29
C LEU A 60 8.34 -12.11 5.80
N THR A 61 7.39 -12.56 4.99
CA THR A 61 6.45 -13.64 5.31
C THR A 61 6.67 -14.82 4.34
N PRO A 62 7.60 -15.74 4.64
CA PRO A 62 7.80 -16.95 3.85
C PRO A 62 6.59 -17.88 3.95
N GLN A 63 6.16 -18.43 2.82
CA GLN A 63 5.01 -19.35 2.75
C GLN A 63 5.40 -20.83 2.92
N THR A 64 6.71 -21.15 2.91
CA THR A 64 7.20 -22.53 3.02
C THR A 64 8.21 -22.67 4.16
N ALA A 65 8.23 -23.85 4.79
CA ALA A 65 9.15 -24.14 5.90
C ALA A 65 10.62 -24.11 5.47
N GLY A 66 10.93 -24.54 4.23
CA GLY A 66 12.28 -24.53 3.68
C GLY A 66 12.84 -23.12 3.54
N LEU A 67 12.09 -22.23 2.88
CA LEU A 67 12.48 -20.83 2.70
C LEU A 67 12.58 -20.11 4.05
N LEU A 68 11.63 -20.34 4.96
CA LEU A 68 11.66 -19.77 6.30
C LEU A 68 12.92 -20.19 7.07
N THR A 69 13.26 -21.49 7.05
CA THR A 69 14.44 -22.02 7.73
C THR A 69 15.72 -21.39 7.19
N ASP A 70 15.82 -21.23 5.87
CA ASP A 70 17.00 -20.66 5.23
C ASP A 70 17.17 -19.16 5.54
N LEU A 71 16.09 -18.38 5.47
CA LEU A 71 16.10 -16.97 5.87
C LEU A 71 16.41 -16.81 7.36
N LEU A 72 15.84 -17.66 8.22
CA LEU A 72 16.14 -17.67 9.66
C LEU A 72 17.60 -18.02 9.95
N ASN A 73 18.30 -18.78 9.11
CA ASN A 73 19.71 -19.09 9.31
C ASN A 73 20.63 -17.93 8.90
N HIS A 74 20.20 -17.08 7.97
CA HIS A 74 20.99 -15.98 7.40
C HIS A 74 20.56 -14.59 7.85
N GLY A 75 19.45 -14.45 8.58
CA GLY A 75 18.97 -13.19 9.11
C GLY A 75 19.98 -12.51 10.05
N SER A 76 20.00 -11.18 9.98
CA SER A 76 20.84 -10.27 10.76
C SER A 76 20.00 -9.46 11.77
N ARG A 77 20.64 -8.80 12.75
CA ARG A 77 19.95 -8.01 13.78
C ARG A 77 19.29 -6.75 13.23
N ASP A 78 19.98 -6.10 12.29
CA ASP A 78 19.55 -4.82 11.70
C ASP A 78 18.82 -5.01 10.35
N GLY A 79 18.62 -6.27 9.95
CA GLY A 79 17.97 -6.63 8.69
C GLY A 79 16.43 -6.68 8.77
N PRO A 80 15.79 -7.16 7.69
CA PRO A 80 14.34 -7.36 7.63
C PRO A 80 13.82 -8.24 8.77
N GLN A 81 12.62 -7.93 9.28
CA GLN A 81 11.99 -8.76 10.31
C GLN A 81 11.35 -9.99 9.67
N LEU A 82 11.54 -11.16 10.28
CA LEU A 82 11.04 -12.43 9.76
C LEU A 82 9.73 -12.82 10.45
N VAL A 83 8.66 -12.96 9.66
CA VAL A 83 7.35 -13.42 10.13
C VAL A 83 7.31 -14.94 10.13
N VAL A 84 7.17 -15.52 11.30
CA VAL A 84 7.13 -16.97 11.53
C VAL A 84 5.68 -17.40 11.69
N GLN A 85 5.17 -18.13 10.70
CA GLN A 85 3.82 -18.69 10.74
C GLN A 85 3.76 -19.88 11.70
N HIS A 86 2.75 -19.89 12.57
CA HIS A 86 2.55 -20.94 13.57
C HIS A 86 2.46 -22.33 12.93
N ASP A 87 1.78 -22.45 11.78
CA ASP A 87 1.62 -23.74 11.10
C ASP A 87 2.96 -24.32 10.61
N LEU A 88 3.93 -23.45 10.26
CA LEU A 88 5.28 -23.86 9.86
C LEU A 88 6.15 -24.28 11.05
N MET A 89 5.84 -23.80 12.26
CA MET A 89 6.54 -24.19 13.49
C MET A 89 6.26 -25.63 13.92
N ARG A 90 5.32 -26.34 13.28
CA ARG A 90 5.12 -27.79 13.46
C ARG A 90 6.31 -28.60 12.92
N ASN A 91 7.15 -28.00 12.08
CA ASN A 91 8.38 -28.58 11.59
C ASN A 91 9.54 -28.30 12.57
N GLU A 92 10.18 -29.35 13.08
CA GLU A 92 11.29 -29.25 14.03
C GLU A 92 12.47 -28.43 13.51
N ALA A 93 12.73 -28.48 12.18
CA ALA A 93 13.79 -27.69 11.57
C ALA A 93 13.54 -26.18 11.72
N VAL A 94 12.27 -25.75 11.57
CA VAL A 94 11.85 -24.36 11.76
C VAL A 94 12.00 -23.96 13.22
N THR A 95 11.53 -24.79 14.16
CA THR A 95 11.66 -24.50 15.60
C THR A 95 13.12 -24.34 16.01
N GLY A 96 14.00 -25.24 15.55
CA GLY A 96 15.44 -25.14 15.81
C GLY A 96 16.06 -23.90 15.16
N ALA A 97 15.63 -23.52 13.96
CA ALA A 97 16.08 -22.31 13.29
C ALA A 97 15.65 -21.03 14.02
N VAL A 98 14.41 -20.98 14.53
CA VAL A 98 13.91 -19.86 15.35
C VAL A 98 14.75 -19.69 16.62
N GLN A 99 15.07 -20.78 17.32
CA GLN A 99 15.92 -20.71 18.51
C GLN A 99 17.32 -20.17 18.20
N ARG A 100 17.94 -20.65 17.10
CA ARG A 100 19.25 -20.15 16.66
C ARG A 100 19.19 -18.69 16.22
N ALA A 101 18.15 -18.29 15.49
CA ALA A 101 17.95 -16.92 15.04
C ALA A 101 17.74 -15.97 16.23
N HIS A 102 16.95 -16.39 17.21
CA HIS A 102 16.76 -15.65 18.47
C HIS A 102 18.08 -15.45 19.22
N ALA A 103 18.91 -16.51 19.32
CA ALA A 103 20.23 -16.41 19.95
C ALA A 103 21.17 -15.43 19.23
N ARG A 104 20.99 -15.20 17.92
CA ARG A 104 21.72 -14.19 17.14
C ARG A 104 21.08 -12.79 17.18
N GLY A 105 19.92 -12.65 17.84
CA GLY A 105 19.19 -11.37 17.94
C GLY A 105 18.45 -10.96 16.67
N VAL A 106 18.09 -11.91 15.79
CA VAL A 106 17.29 -11.62 14.59
C VAL A 106 15.87 -11.22 15.00
N PRO A 107 15.34 -10.07 14.53
CA PRO A 107 13.98 -9.66 14.86
C PRO A 107 12.97 -10.56 14.15
N MET A 108 12.09 -11.18 14.95
CA MET A 108 11.06 -12.09 14.45
C MET A 108 9.68 -11.69 14.95
N LEU A 109 8.66 -11.90 14.11
CA LEU A 109 7.25 -11.75 14.47
C LEU A 109 6.58 -13.11 14.44
N TRP A 110 5.66 -13.33 15.37
CA TRP A 110 4.80 -14.51 15.35
C TRP A 110 3.54 -14.23 14.52
N ARG A 111 3.08 -15.17 13.70
CA ARG A 111 1.80 -15.08 13.00
C ARG A 111 1.02 -16.38 13.17
N GLY A 112 -0.27 -16.30 13.46
CA GLY A 112 -1.13 -17.49 13.64
C GLY A 112 -2.49 -17.36 12.97
N GLN A 113 -3.27 -18.43 13.06
CA GLN A 113 -4.64 -18.45 12.56
C GLN A 113 -5.55 -17.51 13.38
N PRO A 114 -6.74 -17.12 12.85
CA PRO A 114 -7.68 -16.28 13.59
C PRO A 114 -7.97 -16.79 15.00
N GLY A 115 -7.78 -15.92 16.01
CA GLY A 115 -7.97 -16.25 17.43
C GLY A 115 -6.83 -17.01 18.10
N GLN A 116 -5.85 -17.49 17.33
CA GLN A 116 -4.69 -18.16 17.89
C GLN A 116 -3.76 -17.14 18.57
N ARG A 117 -3.12 -17.56 19.67
CA ARG A 117 -2.10 -16.77 20.39
C ARG A 117 -0.92 -17.69 20.75
N PRO A 118 0.32 -17.18 20.77
CA PRO A 118 1.46 -17.98 21.23
C PRO A 118 1.38 -18.17 22.74
N ASP A 119 1.86 -19.32 23.23
CA ASP A 119 2.07 -19.50 24.67
C ASP A 119 3.24 -18.62 25.17
N ALA A 120 3.38 -18.50 26.50
CA ALA A 120 4.44 -17.68 27.10
C ALA A 120 5.86 -18.19 26.81
N ALA A 121 6.01 -19.48 26.53
CA ALA A 121 7.31 -20.06 26.18
C ALA A 121 7.73 -19.66 24.75
N MET A 122 6.77 -19.60 23.83
CA MET A 122 6.96 -19.25 22.44
C MET A 122 7.05 -17.74 22.25
N ALA A 123 6.23 -16.97 22.96
CA ALA A 123 6.18 -15.52 22.86
C ALA A 123 7.54 -14.85 23.09
N ARG A 124 8.42 -15.45 23.92
CA ARG A 124 9.76 -14.91 24.22
C ARG A 124 10.69 -14.79 23.00
N TYR A 125 10.43 -15.58 21.95
CA TYR A 125 11.27 -15.58 20.75
C TYR A 125 10.95 -14.42 19.81
N PHE A 126 9.78 -13.79 19.97
CA PHE A 126 9.24 -12.82 19.03
C PHE A 126 9.18 -11.43 19.65
N VAL A 127 9.50 -10.42 18.85
CA VAL A 127 9.39 -9.02 19.25
C VAL A 127 7.91 -8.63 19.40
N ARG A 128 7.05 -9.21 18.56
CA ARG A 128 5.60 -8.99 18.54
C ARG A 128 4.89 -10.11 17.78
N GLY A 129 3.56 -10.12 17.89
CA GLY A 129 2.65 -10.95 17.12
C GLY A 129 1.91 -10.16 16.04
N MET A 130 1.62 -10.84 14.95
CA MET A 130 0.66 -10.50 13.92
C MET A 130 -0.59 -11.36 14.15
N LEU A 131 -1.67 -10.70 14.54
CA LEU A 131 -2.88 -11.34 15.04
C LEU A 131 -4.01 -11.17 14.03
N ALA A 132 -4.51 -12.29 13.54
CA ALA A 132 -5.82 -12.35 12.93
C ALA A 132 -6.89 -12.53 14.02
N LEU A 133 -7.97 -11.77 13.92
CA LEU A 133 -9.09 -11.84 14.86
C LEU A 133 -10.18 -12.76 14.32
N THR A 134 -10.80 -13.52 15.22
CA THR A 134 -12.02 -14.26 14.89
C THR A 134 -13.18 -13.29 14.63
N PRO A 135 -14.24 -13.73 13.90
CA PRO A 135 -15.43 -12.92 13.74
C PRO A 135 -16.03 -12.42 15.06
N GLY A 136 -16.00 -13.25 16.10
CA GLY A 136 -16.46 -12.88 17.45
C GLY A 136 -15.63 -11.77 18.07
N GLU A 137 -14.29 -11.88 18.04
CA GLU A 137 -13.38 -10.84 18.52
C GLU A 137 -13.56 -9.52 17.76
N THR A 138 -13.71 -9.58 16.43
CA THR A 138 -13.98 -8.40 15.61
C THR A 138 -15.26 -7.68 16.04
N ILE A 139 -16.34 -8.42 16.31
CA ILE A 139 -17.61 -7.83 16.79
C ILE A 139 -17.41 -7.16 18.16
N VAL A 140 -16.71 -7.82 19.08
CA VAL A 140 -16.42 -7.26 20.42
C VAL A 140 -15.61 -5.97 20.29
N GLY A 141 -14.56 -5.96 19.47
CA GLY A 141 -13.74 -4.78 19.22
C GLY A 141 -14.53 -3.62 18.60
N ALA A 142 -15.33 -3.91 17.56
CA ALA A 142 -16.17 -2.90 16.91
C ALA A 142 -17.22 -2.30 17.86
N GLN A 143 -17.88 -3.12 18.68
CA GLN A 143 -18.82 -2.64 19.70
C GLN A 143 -18.13 -1.79 20.77
N ALA A 144 -16.92 -2.18 21.19
CA ALA A 144 -16.13 -1.39 22.12
C ALA A 144 -15.77 -0.01 21.54
N SER A 145 -15.41 0.04 20.26
CA SER A 145 -15.14 1.28 19.52
C SER A 145 -16.36 2.22 19.50
N LEU A 146 -17.52 1.68 19.16
CA LEU A 146 -18.78 2.44 19.12
C LEU A 146 -19.15 3.03 20.49
N ARG A 147 -18.96 2.26 21.57
CA ARG A 147 -19.25 2.73 22.94
C ARG A 147 -18.33 3.87 23.38
N GLN A 148 -17.07 3.84 22.98
CA GLN A 148 -16.10 4.89 23.32
C GLN A 148 -16.33 6.17 22.51
N GLY A 149 -16.90 6.07 21.31
CA GLY A 149 -17.26 7.22 20.48
C GLY A 149 -18.53 7.97 20.90
N GLN A 150 -19.29 7.48 21.89
CA GLN A 150 -20.53 8.14 22.34
C GLN A 150 -20.23 9.32 23.30
N PRO A 151 -20.75 10.54 23.02
CA PRO A 151 -20.57 11.69 23.90
C PRO A 151 -21.24 11.44 25.26
N GLY A 152 -20.47 11.55 26.35
CA GLY A 152 -20.94 11.33 27.72
C GLY A 152 -20.72 9.92 28.28
N ALA A 153 -20.01 9.04 27.57
CA ALA A 153 -19.62 7.74 28.11
C ALA A 153 -18.74 7.90 29.38
N PRO A 154 -19.03 7.19 30.48
CA PRO A 154 -18.25 7.31 31.71
C PRO A 154 -16.79 6.92 31.47
N ALA A 155 -15.88 7.59 32.20
CA ALA A 155 -14.42 7.41 32.15
C ALA A 155 -13.92 6.04 32.66
N THR A 156 -14.63 4.96 32.38
CA THR A 156 -14.18 3.57 32.55
C THR A 156 -13.39 3.12 31.31
N ALA A 157 -12.46 3.97 30.83
CA ALA A 157 -11.54 3.64 29.73
C ALA A 157 -10.63 2.44 30.11
N ALA A 158 -10.35 2.27 31.41
CA ALA A 158 -9.56 1.15 31.92
C ALA A 158 -10.29 -0.21 31.81
N THR A 159 -11.60 -0.26 32.12
CA THR A 159 -12.40 -1.49 32.05
C THR A 159 -12.76 -1.88 30.62
N ALA A 160 -12.91 -0.90 29.71
CA ALA A 160 -13.13 -1.17 28.29
C ALA A 160 -11.87 -1.69 27.57
N ARG A 161 -10.67 -1.25 27.98
CA ARG A 161 -9.40 -1.85 27.53
C ARG A 161 -9.22 -3.28 28.03
N ALA A 162 -9.63 -3.57 29.26
CA ALA A 162 -9.48 -4.90 29.86
C ALA A 162 -10.30 -6.01 29.17
N LEU A 163 -11.28 -5.66 28.34
CA LEU A 163 -12.13 -6.60 27.59
C LEU A 163 -11.87 -6.62 26.09
N SER A 164 -10.90 -5.83 25.59
CA SER A 164 -10.58 -5.82 24.16
C SER A 164 -9.84 -7.09 23.75
N PRO A 165 -10.19 -7.71 22.61
CA PRO A 165 -9.44 -8.84 22.06
C PRO A 165 -8.12 -8.43 21.38
N VAL A 166 -7.86 -7.12 21.27
CA VAL A 166 -6.67 -6.56 20.62
C VAL A 166 -5.67 -6.13 21.70
N PRO A 167 -4.62 -6.93 21.95
CA PRO A 167 -3.52 -6.53 22.81
C PRO A 167 -2.69 -5.37 22.21
N PRO A 168 -2.07 -4.51 23.06
CA PRO A 168 -1.21 -3.41 22.61
C PRO A 168 0.08 -3.92 21.94
N ASP A 169 0.70 -3.05 21.14
CA ASP A 169 1.98 -3.30 20.44
C ASP A 169 1.99 -4.55 19.52
N GLN A 170 0.81 -5.04 19.15
CA GLN A 170 0.65 -6.09 18.13
C GLN A 170 0.30 -5.51 16.77
N ILE A 171 0.55 -6.28 15.71
CA ILE A 171 0.01 -5.99 14.38
C ILE A 171 -1.30 -6.74 14.23
N VAL A 172 -2.36 -6.07 13.80
CA VAL A 172 -3.66 -6.72 13.56
C VAL A 172 -3.85 -6.89 12.05
N GLU A 173 -4.13 -8.10 11.60
CA GLU A 173 -4.33 -8.41 10.19
C GLU A 173 -5.83 -8.57 9.86
N ALA A 174 -6.17 -8.40 8.57
CA ALA A 174 -7.52 -8.66 8.04
C ALA A 174 -8.62 -7.88 8.79
N VAL A 175 -8.33 -6.63 9.16
CA VAL A 175 -9.29 -5.74 9.80
C VAL A 175 -10.41 -5.40 8.81
N PRO A 176 -11.68 -5.75 9.09
CA PRO A 176 -12.73 -5.72 8.07
C PRO A 176 -13.46 -4.38 7.97
N SER A 177 -13.27 -3.46 8.92
CA SER A 177 -13.99 -2.18 8.94
C SER A 177 -13.18 -1.04 9.53
N ARG A 178 -13.53 0.19 9.17
CA ARG A 178 -12.96 1.43 9.71
C ARG A 178 -13.04 1.46 11.23
N LEU A 179 -14.22 1.15 11.79
CA LEU A 179 -14.44 1.13 13.24
C LEU A 179 -13.46 0.22 13.98
N MET A 180 -13.11 -0.91 13.34
CA MET A 180 -12.17 -1.85 13.92
C MET A 180 -10.72 -1.36 13.74
N ALA A 181 -10.40 -0.69 12.65
CA ALA A 181 -9.09 -0.04 12.48
C ALA A 181 -8.87 1.04 13.54
N ASP A 182 -9.88 1.89 13.80
CA ASP A 182 -9.87 2.89 14.87
C ASP A 182 -9.71 2.25 16.25
N HIS A 183 -10.41 1.12 16.50
CA HIS A 183 -10.26 0.38 17.73
C HIS A 183 -8.81 -0.07 17.95
N CYS A 184 -8.21 -0.68 16.92
CA CYS A 184 -6.85 -1.19 16.99
C CYS A 184 -5.84 -0.06 17.21
N LEU A 185 -5.87 0.94 16.34
CA LEU A 185 -4.83 1.97 16.27
C LEU A 185 -5.00 3.06 17.32
N ASP A 186 -6.21 3.56 17.53
CA ASP A 186 -6.45 4.75 18.34
C ASP A 186 -6.80 4.45 19.79
N GLN A 187 -7.42 3.29 20.06
CA GLN A 187 -7.91 2.93 21.40
C GLN A 187 -7.02 1.89 22.09
N GLN A 188 -6.59 0.86 21.36
CA GLN A 188 -5.80 -0.25 21.92
C GLN A 188 -4.28 -0.10 21.76
N ASN A 189 -3.81 0.96 21.07
CA ASN A 189 -2.39 1.16 20.80
C ASN A 189 -1.74 -0.06 20.13
N ALA A 190 -2.43 -0.68 19.17
CA ALA A 190 -1.82 -1.64 18.27
C ALA A 190 -0.62 -0.97 17.55
N TRP A 191 0.43 -1.74 17.28
CA TRP A 191 1.60 -1.22 16.56
C TRP A 191 1.23 -0.83 15.12
N GLY A 192 0.36 -1.62 14.50
CA GLY A 192 -0.18 -1.30 13.18
C GLY A 192 -1.29 -2.24 12.73
N VAL A 193 -1.92 -1.88 11.62
CA VAL A 193 -2.93 -2.71 10.94
C VAL A 193 -2.38 -3.14 9.59
N ALA A 194 -2.28 -4.44 9.33
CA ALA A 194 -1.83 -4.96 8.04
C ALA A 194 -3.00 -5.01 7.05
N GLY A 195 -2.85 -4.26 5.96
CA GLY A 195 -3.95 -3.94 5.05
C GLY A 195 -4.82 -2.79 5.56
N TRP A 196 -5.72 -2.32 4.71
CA TRP A 196 -6.68 -1.29 5.09
C TRP A 196 -8.08 -1.71 4.61
N PRO A 197 -9.14 -1.50 5.40
CA PRO A 197 -10.52 -1.80 4.99
C PRO A 197 -11.02 -0.75 3.99
N VAL A 198 -10.40 -0.70 2.80
CA VAL A 198 -10.66 0.32 1.77
C VAL A 198 -12.14 0.37 1.40
N ASP A 199 -12.75 -0.78 1.13
CA ASP A 199 -14.16 -0.83 0.73
C ASP A 199 -15.11 -0.28 1.80
N ASP A 200 -14.90 -0.63 3.07
CA ASP A 200 -15.70 -0.12 4.20
C ASP A 200 -15.52 1.39 4.37
N VAL A 201 -14.29 1.88 4.25
CA VAL A 201 -13.99 3.33 4.30
C VAL A 201 -14.69 4.06 3.17
N LEU A 202 -14.57 3.60 1.92
CA LEU A 202 -15.25 4.20 0.77
C LEU A 202 -16.77 4.17 0.93
N LEU A 203 -17.33 3.06 1.40
CA LEU A 203 -18.77 2.93 1.68
C LEU A 203 -19.24 3.91 2.76
N SER A 204 -18.42 4.18 3.77
CA SER A 204 -18.74 5.17 4.82
C SER A 204 -18.92 6.58 4.26
N HIS A 205 -18.26 6.88 3.13
CA HIS A 205 -18.37 8.15 2.42
C HIS A 205 -19.40 8.14 1.28
N ARG A 206 -20.18 7.08 1.06
CA ARG A 206 -21.11 7.00 -0.09
C ARG A 206 -22.14 8.15 -0.18
N LYS A 207 -22.47 8.77 0.96
CA LYS A 207 -23.44 9.88 1.05
C LYS A 207 -22.81 11.27 1.15
N GLN A 208 -21.48 11.35 1.25
CA GLN A 208 -20.77 12.62 1.45
C GLN A 208 -19.61 12.71 0.46
N PRO A 209 -19.39 13.86 -0.19
CA PRO A 209 -18.28 14.00 -1.11
C PRO A 209 -16.96 13.81 -0.35
N ILE A 210 -16.09 12.94 -0.87
CA ILE A 210 -14.74 12.80 -0.35
C ILE A 210 -13.99 14.10 -0.66
N PRO A 211 -13.40 14.76 0.35
CA PRO A 211 -12.60 15.95 0.14
C PRO A 211 -11.19 15.60 -0.32
N PRO A 212 -10.53 16.45 -1.14
CA PRO A 212 -9.10 16.35 -1.39
C PRO A 212 -8.33 16.60 -0.09
N SER A 213 -7.09 16.09 -0.02
CA SER A 213 -6.23 16.32 1.14
C SER A 213 -5.91 17.80 1.31
N HIS A 214 -6.29 18.36 2.46
CA HIS A 214 -5.93 19.73 2.79
C HIS A 214 -4.40 19.91 2.86
N ARG A 215 -3.67 18.93 3.42
CA ARG A 215 -2.20 18.95 3.45
C ARG A 215 -1.60 19.10 2.06
N ALA A 216 -2.08 18.33 1.09
CA ALA A 216 -1.54 18.36 -0.25
C ALA A 216 -1.87 19.66 -1.00
N VAL A 217 -3.08 20.20 -0.84
CA VAL A 217 -3.45 21.51 -1.43
C VAL A 217 -2.55 22.61 -0.89
N VAL A 218 -2.31 22.65 0.43
CA VAL A 218 -1.40 23.62 1.06
C VAL A 218 0.03 23.44 0.54
N LEU A 219 0.52 22.20 0.46
CA LEU A 219 1.87 21.92 -0.04
C LEU A 219 2.05 22.39 -1.49
N LEU A 220 1.07 22.16 -2.35
CA LEU A 220 1.09 22.61 -3.75
C LEU A 220 1.08 24.14 -3.86
N ILE A 221 0.30 24.84 -3.01
CA ILE A 221 0.33 26.31 -2.94
C ILE A 221 1.72 26.79 -2.51
N GLN A 222 2.31 26.18 -1.49
CA GLN A 222 3.66 26.52 -1.00
C GLN A 222 4.73 26.29 -2.08
N GLN A 223 4.69 25.16 -2.79
CA GLN A 223 5.60 24.87 -3.90
C GLN A 223 5.44 25.87 -5.04
N THR A 224 4.20 26.27 -5.33
CA THR A 224 3.91 27.28 -6.36
C THR A 224 4.42 28.67 -5.94
N ASP A 225 4.31 29.02 -4.66
CA ASP A 225 4.82 30.29 -4.11
C ASP A 225 6.35 30.35 -4.04
N ALA A 226 6.99 29.19 -3.91
CA ALA A 226 8.43 29.06 -3.92
C ALA A 226 9.04 28.94 -5.33
N ASP A 227 8.23 29.08 -6.40
CA ASP A 227 8.63 28.83 -7.79
C ASP A 227 9.38 27.49 -7.96
N ALA A 228 8.87 26.44 -7.29
CA ALA A 228 9.47 25.12 -7.34
C ALA A 228 9.48 24.55 -8.78
N ALA A 229 10.41 23.62 -9.03
CA ALA A 229 10.48 22.92 -10.30
C ALA A 229 9.15 22.26 -10.66
N LEU A 230 8.75 22.36 -11.93
CA LEU A 230 7.45 21.87 -12.41
C LEU A 230 7.31 20.34 -12.18
N GLU A 231 8.41 19.61 -12.24
CA GLU A 231 8.52 18.19 -11.90
C GLU A 231 8.04 17.90 -10.47
N LEU A 232 8.43 18.75 -9.50
CA LEU A 232 8.05 18.57 -8.10
C LEU A 232 6.57 18.85 -7.87
N ILE A 233 6.04 19.88 -8.54
CA ILE A 233 4.61 20.24 -8.49
C ILE A 233 3.77 19.13 -9.13
N GLU A 234 4.18 18.64 -10.31
CA GLU A 234 3.53 17.50 -10.97
C GLU A 234 3.54 16.26 -10.09
N HIS A 235 4.70 15.91 -9.51
CA HIS A 235 4.84 14.77 -8.61
C HIS A 235 3.89 14.90 -7.41
N THR A 236 3.88 16.05 -6.75
CA THR A 236 3.02 16.30 -5.58
C THR A 236 1.52 16.26 -5.93
N LEU A 237 1.14 16.75 -7.11
CA LEU A 237 -0.23 16.67 -7.59
C LEU A 237 -0.64 15.22 -7.90
N ALA A 238 0.28 14.43 -8.47
CA ALA A 238 0.07 13.02 -8.79
C ALA A 238 -0.10 12.11 -7.56
N GLU A 239 0.46 12.50 -6.42
CA GLU A 239 0.25 11.80 -5.13
C GLU A 239 -1.15 12.01 -4.53
N GLU A 240 -1.99 12.88 -5.11
CA GLU A 240 -3.39 13.10 -4.71
C GLU A 240 -4.37 12.77 -5.85
N PRO A 241 -4.87 11.52 -5.93
CA PRO A 241 -5.69 11.07 -7.06
C PRO A 241 -6.94 11.91 -7.31
N LEU A 242 -7.64 12.33 -6.26
CA LEU A 242 -8.83 13.15 -6.39
C LEU A 242 -8.51 14.56 -6.92
N LEU A 243 -7.41 15.15 -6.46
CA LEU A 243 -7.00 16.48 -6.91
C LEU A 243 -6.48 16.43 -8.35
N ALA A 244 -5.69 15.41 -8.71
CA ALA A 244 -5.25 15.14 -10.08
C ALA A 244 -6.44 14.96 -11.05
N TYR A 245 -7.45 14.16 -10.68
CA TYR A 245 -8.67 13.99 -11.46
C TYR A 245 -9.42 15.32 -11.65
N ARG A 246 -9.65 16.06 -10.54
CA ARG A 246 -10.35 17.36 -10.59
C ARG A 246 -9.58 18.38 -11.42
N PHE A 247 -8.25 18.37 -11.36
CA PHE A 247 -7.40 19.21 -12.17
C PHE A 247 -7.58 18.92 -13.66
N LEU A 248 -7.48 17.66 -14.08
CA LEU A 248 -7.68 17.27 -15.48
C LEU A 248 -9.09 17.62 -15.98
N ARG A 249 -10.12 17.43 -15.14
CA ARG A 249 -11.48 17.82 -15.48
C ARG A 249 -11.63 19.33 -15.61
N PHE A 250 -11.00 20.10 -14.72
CA PHE A 250 -10.98 21.55 -14.78
C PHE A 250 -10.28 22.04 -16.05
N THR A 251 -9.09 21.51 -16.36
CA THR A 251 -8.31 21.88 -17.57
C THR A 251 -9.07 21.59 -18.86
N ASN A 252 -9.92 20.55 -18.87
CA ASN A 252 -10.75 20.18 -20.02
C ASN A 252 -12.16 20.78 -19.99
N SER A 253 -12.45 21.66 -19.05
CA SER A 253 -13.77 22.30 -18.96
C SER A 253 -13.91 23.45 -19.97
N ALA A 254 -15.14 23.67 -20.44
CA ALA A 254 -15.46 24.78 -21.34
C ALA A 254 -15.10 26.16 -20.75
N ALA A 255 -15.03 26.28 -19.42
CA ALA A 255 -14.68 27.50 -18.71
C ALA A 255 -13.27 28.03 -19.03
N LEU A 256 -12.34 27.16 -19.44
CA LEU A 256 -10.99 27.56 -19.83
C LEU A 256 -10.85 27.85 -21.33
N GLY A 257 -11.83 27.44 -22.16
CA GLY A 257 -11.83 27.72 -23.59
C GLY A 257 -10.59 27.20 -24.36
N LEU A 258 -9.92 26.15 -23.84
CA LEU A 258 -8.75 25.58 -24.49
C LEU A 258 -9.14 24.94 -25.84
N ARG A 259 -8.28 25.11 -26.84
CA ARG A 259 -8.50 24.59 -28.20
C ARG A 259 -8.15 23.10 -28.35
N SER A 260 -7.31 22.58 -27.46
CA SER A 260 -6.83 21.19 -27.45
C SER A 260 -7.16 20.52 -26.12
N SER A 261 -7.42 19.21 -26.17
CA SER A 261 -7.57 18.38 -24.98
C SER A 261 -6.30 18.33 -24.15
N VAL A 262 -6.46 18.27 -22.83
CA VAL A 262 -5.39 18.07 -21.86
C VAL A 262 -5.41 16.63 -21.39
N GLU A 263 -4.40 15.87 -21.82
CA GLU A 263 -4.31 14.42 -21.62
C GLU A 263 -3.39 14.02 -20.46
N SER A 264 -2.60 14.95 -19.91
CA SER A 264 -1.68 14.68 -18.79
C SER A 264 -1.58 15.86 -17.82
N LEU A 265 -1.15 15.56 -16.59
CA LEU A 265 -0.94 16.58 -15.54
C LEU A 265 0.11 17.61 -15.98
N ARG A 266 1.26 17.17 -16.53
CA ARG A 266 2.27 18.08 -17.08
C ARG A 266 1.68 19.02 -18.13
N HIS A 267 0.96 18.48 -19.10
CA HIS A 267 0.39 19.28 -20.18
C HIS A 267 -0.58 20.34 -19.63
N GLY A 268 -1.43 19.95 -18.67
CA GLY A 268 -2.34 20.87 -18.00
C GLY A 268 -1.62 21.97 -17.24
N LEU A 269 -0.57 21.63 -16.49
CA LEU A 269 0.20 22.62 -15.73
C LEU A 269 0.91 23.62 -16.65
N MET A 270 1.49 23.14 -17.77
CA MET A 270 2.14 24.01 -18.76
C MET A 270 1.16 24.98 -19.44
N LEU A 271 -0.02 24.49 -19.84
CA LEU A 271 -1.03 25.32 -20.50
C LEU A 271 -1.70 26.32 -19.55
N LEU A 272 -2.02 25.90 -18.33
CA LEU A 272 -2.68 26.75 -17.34
C LEU A 272 -1.70 27.80 -16.78
N GLY A 273 -0.45 27.40 -16.58
CA GLY A 273 0.57 28.21 -15.92
C GLY A 273 0.40 28.25 -14.40
N LEU A 274 1.50 28.47 -13.68
CA LEU A 274 1.56 28.36 -12.22
C LEU A 274 0.65 29.36 -11.49
N SER A 275 0.51 30.59 -12.00
CA SER A 275 -0.34 31.61 -11.36
C SER A 275 -1.82 31.22 -11.35
N ARG A 276 -2.33 30.66 -12.45
CA ARG A 276 -3.72 30.19 -12.54
C ARG A 276 -3.92 28.87 -11.82
N PHE A 277 -2.92 27.99 -11.84
CA PHE A 277 -2.93 26.77 -11.03
C PHE A 277 -3.05 27.10 -9.54
N LYS A 278 -2.30 28.09 -9.04
CA LYS A 278 -2.43 28.59 -7.66
C LYS A 278 -3.83 29.09 -7.35
N ALA A 279 -4.42 29.90 -8.23
CA ALA A 279 -5.79 30.40 -8.04
C ALA A 279 -6.79 29.24 -7.95
N TRP A 280 -6.65 28.23 -8.81
CA TRP A 280 -7.46 27.01 -8.74
C TRP A 280 -7.27 26.22 -7.43
N LEU A 281 -6.03 26.08 -6.94
CA LEU A 281 -5.77 25.47 -5.64
C LEU A 281 -6.42 26.25 -4.48
N GLN A 282 -6.40 27.58 -4.55
CA GLN A 282 -7.07 28.43 -3.56
C GLN A 282 -8.59 28.24 -3.56
N GLU A 283 -9.20 27.97 -4.72
CA GLU A 283 -10.61 27.58 -4.83
C GLU A 283 -10.89 26.17 -4.29
N MET A 284 -9.92 25.26 -4.38
CA MET A 284 -10.03 23.91 -3.80
C MET A 284 -9.86 23.89 -2.29
N LEU A 285 -9.15 24.86 -1.71
CA LEU A 285 -8.80 24.87 -0.29
C LEU A 285 -10.02 24.81 0.66
N PRO A 286 -11.13 25.56 0.45
CA PRO A 286 -12.33 25.45 1.29
C PRO A 286 -13.05 24.10 1.19
N LEU A 287 -12.79 23.34 0.12
CA LEU A 287 -13.36 22.02 -0.11
C LEU A 287 -12.46 20.89 0.41
N ALA A 288 -11.24 21.21 0.82
CA ALA A 288 -10.25 20.25 1.28
C ALA A 288 -10.40 20.01 2.79
N SER A 289 -10.15 18.77 3.21
CA SER A 289 -10.07 18.42 4.63
C SER A 289 -9.03 17.33 4.85
N ASN A 290 -8.64 17.16 6.10
CA ASN A 290 -7.81 16.03 6.50
C ASN A 290 -8.74 14.93 6.99
N GLU A 291 -8.95 13.91 6.17
CA GLU A 291 -9.62 12.66 6.53
C GLU A 291 -8.55 11.55 6.58
N PRO A 292 -8.00 11.21 7.77
CA PRO A 292 -6.86 10.31 7.87
C PRO A 292 -7.11 8.93 7.28
N ASP A 293 -8.34 8.40 7.41
CA ASP A 293 -8.70 7.07 6.91
C ASP A 293 -8.70 6.98 5.38
N MET A 294 -8.65 8.12 4.69
CA MET A 294 -8.50 8.20 3.23
C MET A 294 -7.05 8.19 2.76
N ASP A 295 -6.06 8.46 3.62
CA ASP A 295 -4.64 8.44 3.24
C ASP A 295 -4.18 7.04 2.78
N PRO A 296 -4.56 5.94 3.45
CA PRO A 296 -4.28 4.60 2.96
C PRO A 296 -4.92 4.28 1.61
N VAL A 297 -6.14 4.79 1.37
CA VAL A 297 -6.86 4.62 0.09
C VAL A 297 -6.11 5.32 -1.03
N ARG A 298 -5.77 6.60 -0.85
CA ARG A 298 -5.00 7.39 -1.84
C ARG A 298 -3.64 6.75 -2.11
N THR A 299 -2.93 6.35 -1.07
CA THR A 299 -1.62 5.69 -1.18
C THR A 299 -1.73 4.40 -1.98
N GLY A 300 -2.76 3.56 -1.74
CA GLY A 300 -2.97 2.34 -2.52
C GLY A 300 -3.14 2.60 -4.02
N MET A 301 -3.95 3.60 -4.38
CA MET A 301 -4.14 4.01 -5.79
C MET A 301 -2.85 4.47 -6.45
N VAL A 302 -2.06 5.29 -5.74
CA VAL A 302 -0.76 5.77 -6.23
C VAL A 302 0.24 4.62 -6.34
N MET A 303 0.30 3.72 -5.37
CA MET A 303 1.18 2.56 -5.41
C MET A 303 0.89 1.70 -6.63
N ARG A 304 -0.38 1.47 -6.98
CA ARG A 304 -0.73 0.77 -8.23
C ARG A 304 -0.24 1.51 -9.47
N ALA A 305 -0.46 2.82 -9.53
CA ALA A 305 0.03 3.66 -10.61
C ALA A 305 1.56 3.57 -10.78
N ARG A 306 2.30 3.64 -9.66
CA ARG A 306 3.76 3.48 -9.62
C ARG A 306 4.18 2.08 -10.07
N MET A 307 3.49 1.03 -9.63
CA MET A 307 3.76 -0.34 -10.08
C MET A 307 3.62 -0.45 -11.60
N MET A 308 2.56 0.10 -12.18
CA MET A 308 2.34 0.06 -13.63
C MET A 308 3.42 0.82 -14.41
N GLU A 309 3.70 2.08 -14.04
CA GLU A 309 4.64 2.91 -14.81
C GLU A 309 6.08 2.39 -14.76
N ASN A 310 6.46 1.70 -13.67
CA ASN A 310 7.81 1.18 -13.48
C ASN A 310 8.03 -0.21 -14.12
N GLN A 311 6.99 -0.84 -14.68
CA GLN A 311 7.16 -2.04 -15.53
C GLN A 311 7.57 -1.69 -16.96
N LEU A 312 7.51 -0.41 -17.34
CA LEU A 312 8.02 0.07 -18.61
C LEU A 312 9.55 0.04 -18.64
N ASP A 313 10.11 -0.14 -19.82
CA ASP A 313 11.56 -0.19 -20.02
C ASP A 313 12.18 1.19 -19.79
N ALA A 314 13.46 1.22 -19.40
CA ALA A 314 14.18 2.48 -19.16
C ALA A 314 14.29 3.36 -20.43
N GLY A 315 14.14 2.77 -21.62
CA GLY A 315 14.14 3.46 -22.91
C GLY A 315 12.78 4.01 -23.35
N ASP A 316 11.71 3.69 -22.62
CA ASP A 316 10.37 4.17 -22.97
C ASP A 316 10.22 5.68 -22.77
N GLU A 317 9.41 6.29 -23.63
CA GLU A 317 9.17 7.73 -23.61
C GLU A 317 8.53 8.17 -22.29
N GLU A 318 9.01 9.28 -21.73
CA GLU A 318 8.49 9.84 -20.48
C GLU A 318 6.97 10.18 -20.57
N LEU A 319 6.48 10.53 -21.75
CA LEU A 319 5.05 10.74 -21.98
C LEU A 319 4.25 9.43 -21.83
N LEU A 320 4.78 8.31 -22.32
CA LEU A 320 4.17 6.99 -22.17
C LEU A 320 4.10 6.61 -20.69
N ARG A 321 5.19 6.84 -19.94
CA ARG A 321 5.25 6.56 -18.50
C ARG A 321 4.17 7.32 -17.72
N ARG A 322 4.01 8.62 -18.00
CA ARG A 322 2.96 9.45 -17.38
C ARG A 322 1.54 8.98 -17.72
N GLU A 323 1.31 8.51 -18.93
CA GLU A 323 0.01 7.99 -19.34
C GLU A 323 -0.31 6.65 -18.64
N VAL A 324 0.68 5.76 -18.52
CA VAL A 324 0.54 4.49 -17.79
C VAL A 324 0.32 4.72 -16.29
N PHE A 325 1.02 5.68 -15.69
CA PHE A 325 0.75 6.12 -14.32
C PHE A 325 -0.69 6.60 -14.16
N LEU A 326 -1.14 7.51 -15.05
CA LEU A 326 -2.50 8.03 -15.02
C LEU A 326 -3.54 6.90 -15.16
N CYS A 327 -3.27 5.90 -16.01
CA CYS A 327 -4.10 4.71 -16.15
C CYS A 327 -4.26 3.95 -14.82
N GLY A 328 -3.15 3.68 -14.11
CA GLY A 328 -3.21 2.97 -12.84
C GLY A 328 -3.92 3.76 -11.74
N MET A 329 -3.63 5.07 -11.64
CA MET A 329 -4.25 5.95 -10.65
C MET A 329 -5.77 6.07 -10.86
N LEU A 330 -6.23 6.17 -12.12
CA LEU A 330 -7.64 6.31 -12.45
C LEU A 330 -8.42 4.99 -12.38
N SER A 331 -7.75 3.83 -12.29
CA SER A 331 -8.41 2.52 -12.25
C SER A 331 -9.37 2.31 -11.07
N GLN A 332 -9.30 3.16 -10.04
CA GLN A 332 -10.14 3.12 -8.82
C GLN A 332 -10.75 4.48 -8.46
N ILE A 333 -10.80 5.42 -9.41
CA ILE A 333 -11.24 6.79 -9.11
C ILE A 333 -12.73 6.87 -8.75
N ASP A 334 -13.51 5.89 -9.22
CA ASP A 334 -14.94 5.73 -8.93
C ASP A 334 -15.22 5.64 -7.43
N GLY A 335 -14.36 4.93 -6.69
CA GLY A 335 -14.42 4.86 -5.23
C GLY A 335 -14.36 6.24 -4.57
N LEU A 336 -13.49 7.12 -5.05
CA LEU A 336 -13.34 8.48 -4.51
C LEU A 336 -14.49 9.43 -4.92
N LEU A 337 -15.14 9.15 -6.05
CA LEU A 337 -16.19 10.02 -6.61
C LEU A 337 -17.60 9.59 -6.21
N GLY A 338 -17.79 8.33 -5.80
CA GLY A 338 -19.10 7.77 -5.46
C GLY A 338 -20.03 7.60 -6.67
N GLU A 339 -19.47 7.51 -7.88
CA GLU A 339 -20.19 7.29 -9.15
C GLU A 339 -19.61 6.09 -9.89
N SER A 340 -20.16 5.71 -11.05
CA SER A 340 -19.60 4.59 -11.82
C SER A 340 -18.25 4.96 -12.45
N LEU A 341 -17.33 4.01 -12.53
CA LEU A 341 -16.02 4.22 -13.17
C LEU A 341 -16.15 4.70 -14.61
N LYS A 342 -17.11 4.16 -15.36
CA LYS A 342 -17.42 4.61 -16.71
C LYS A 342 -17.81 6.09 -16.76
N ASP A 343 -18.70 6.55 -15.89
CA ASP A 343 -19.14 7.95 -15.87
C ASP A 343 -18.02 8.90 -15.45
N ALA A 344 -17.19 8.48 -14.50
CA ALA A 344 -16.03 9.24 -14.07
C ALA A 344 -15.03 9.46 -15.21
N LEU A 345 -14.70 8.41 -15.96
CA LEU A 345 -13.74 8.47 -17.06
C LEU A 345 -14.27 9.21 -18.29
N HIS A 346 -15.57 9.12 -18.59
CA HIS A 346 -16.18 9.85 -19.73
C HIS A 346 -16.07 11.38 -19.63
N ARG A 347 -15.79 11.92 -18.45
CA ARG A 347 -15.58 13.37 -18.23
C ARG A 347 -14.16 13.83 -18.57
N LEU A 348 -13.26 12.89 -18.88
CA LEU A 348 -11.87 13.17 -19.23
C LEU A 348 -11.61 12.73 -20.68
N PRO A 349 -10.84 13.49 -21.47
CA PRO A 349 -10.41 13.08 -22.80
C PRO A 349 -9.24 12.10 -22.69
N LEU A 350 -9.53 10.88 -22.27
CA LEU A 350 -8.55 9.80 -22.13
C LEU A 350 -8.39 9.04 -23.44
N SER A 351 -7.18 8.52 -23.68
CA SER A 351 -6.92 7.69 -24.85
C SER A 351 -7.66 6.36 -24.81
N ASP A 352 -7.84 5.74 -25.97
CA ASP A 352 -8.41 4.39 -26.08
C ASP A 352 -7.58 3.33 -25.34
N ARG A 353 -6.27 3.57 -25.16
CA ARG A 353 -5.38 2.68 -24.40
C ARG A 353 -5.75 2.68 -22.92
N VAL A 354 -6.01 3.85 -22.35
CA VAL A 354 -6.43 4.01 -20.95
C VAL A 354 -7.84 3.47 -20.75
N ASN A 355 -8.80 3.87 -21.60
CA ASN A 355 -10.19 3.39 -21.50
C ASN A 355 -10.28 1.88 -21.73
N GLY A 356 -9.56 1.35 -22.72
CA GLY A 356 -9.52 -0.07 -23.04
C GLY A 356 -8.98 -0.91 -21.89
N ALA A 357 -7.96 -0.44 -21.18
CA ALA A 357 -7.40 -1.14 -20.04
C ALA A 357 -8.33 -1.10 -18.82
N ILE A 358 -8.83 0.09 -18.45
CA ILE A 358 -9.63 0.26 -17.22
C ILE A 358 -11.06 -0.32 -17.38
N LEU A 359 -11.72 -0.08 -18.51
CA LEU A 359 -13.13 -0.46 -18.71
C LEU A 359 -13.31 -1.77 -19.47
N GLY A 360 -12.34 -2.12 -20.32
CA GLY A 360 -12.44 -3.26 -21.23
C GLY A 360 -11.51 -4.42 -20.90
N ASN A 361 -10.61 -4.27 -19.92
CA ASN A 361 -9.53 -5.23 -19.64
C ASN A 361 -8.77 -5.64 -20.92
N SER A 362 -8.43 -4.63 -21.74
CA SER A 362 -7.92 -4.81 -23.10
C SER A 362 -6.88 -3.74 -23.46
N GLY A 363 -6.14 -3.96 -24.55
CA GLY A 363 -5.14 -3.02 -25.02
C GLY A 363 -3.82 -3.10 -24.25
N PRO A 364 -2.85 -2.21 -24.57
CA PRO A 364 -1.47 -2.35 -24.15
C PRO A 364 -1.24 -2.10 -22.65
N TYR A 365 -2.17 -1.43 -21.94
CA TYR A 365 -2.01 -1.13 -20.52
C TYR A 365 -2.71 -2.14 -19.59
N ALA A 366 -3.57 -3.02 -20.14
CA ALA A 366 -4.24 -4.04 -19.35
C ALA A 366 -3.26 -5.02 -18.66
N PRO A 367 -2.19 -5.51 -19.34
CA PRO A 367 -1.19 -6.36 -18.69
C PRO A 367 -0.57 -5.74 -17.43
N PHE A 368 -0.22 -4.46 -17.50
CA PHE A 368 0.37 -3.76 -16.36
C PHE A 368 -0.64 -3.56 -15.23
N LEU A 369 -1.90 -3.26 -15.55
CA LEU A 369 -2.96 -3.09 -14.56
C LEU A 369 -3.30 -4.40 -13.84
N GLU A 370 -3.45 -5.49 -14.60
CA GLU A 370 -3.69 -6.82 -14.05
C GLU A 370 -2.54 -7.29 -13.16
N LEU A 371 -1.29 -7.11 -13.63
CA LEU A 371 -0.11 -7.46 -12.86
C LEU A 371 0.01 -6.63 -11.58
N ALA A 372 -0.13 -5.30 -11.66
CA ALA A 372 -0.04 -4.42 -10.50
C ALA A 372 -1.09 -4.77 -9.43
N THR A 373 -2.30 -5.15 -9.86
CA THR A 373 -3.38 -5.62 -8.97
C THR A 373 -3.06 -7.00 -8.37
N ALA A 374 -2.41 -7.89 -9.13
CA ALA A 374 -2.01 -9.21 -8.63
C ALA A 374 -0.85 -9.17 -7.62
N LEU A 375 0.04 -8.17 -7.71
CA LEU A 375 1.11 -7.94 -6.73
C LEU A 375 0.57 -7.53 -5.35
N GLU A 376 -0.64 -6.98 -5.28
CA GLU A 376 -1.32 -6.66 -4.03
C GLU A 376 -1.84 -7.96 -3.36
N TYR A 377 -1.46 -8.22 -2.11
CA TYR A 377 -1.97 -9.38 -1.35
C TYR A 377 -3.49 -9.28 -1.17
N PRO A 378 -4.27 -10.37 -1.33
CA PRO A 378 -3.83 -11.77 -1.43
C PRO A 378 -3.65 -12.36 -2.85
N ASN A 379 -3.69 -11.56 -3.92
CA ASN A 379 -3.84 -12.04 -5.30
C ASN A 379 -2.55 -12.55 -5.98
N MET A 380 -1.47 -12.72 -5.22
CA MET A 380 -0.13 -13.03 -5.75
C MET A 380 -0.02 -14.39 -6.45
N ASP A 381 -0.97 -15.29 -6.21
CA ASP A 381 -1.08 -16.60 -6.86
C ASP A 381 -1.24 -16.50 -8.38
N LYS A 382 -1.78 -15.38 -8.88
CA LYS A 382 -1.97 -15.13 -10.32
C LYS A 382 -0.71 -14.64 -11.02
N VAL A 383 0.28 -14.13 -10.28
CA VAL A 383 1.46 -13.46 -10.84
C VAL A 383 2.23 -14.33 -11.85
N PRO A 384 2.55 -15.62 -11.60
CA PRO A 384 3.24 -16.46 -12.58
C PRO A 384 2.48 -16.63 -13.90
N ALA A 385 1.15 -16.79 -13.81
CA ALA A 385 0.31 -16.99 -14.98
C ALA A 385 0.26 -15.71 -15.82
N LEU A 386 0.16 -14.55 -15.18
CA LEU A 386 0.21 -13.25 -15.86
C LEU A 386 1.58 -12.99 -16.49
N CYS A 387 2.68 -13.28 -15.78
CA CYS A 387 4.03 -13.14 -16.32
C CYS A 387 4.21 -14.01 -17.58
N THR A 388 3.72 -15.25 -17.54
CA THR A 388 3.76 -16.15 -18.72
C THR A 388 2.88 -15.63 -19.86
N ALA A 389 1.66 -15.16 -19.55
CA ALA A 389 0.70 -14.71 -20.56
C ALA A 389 1.15 -13.43 -21.30
N TYR A 390 1.90 -12.57 -20.61
CA TYR A 390 2.37 -11.28 -21.14
C TYR A 390 3.87 -11.24 -21.44
N GLU A 391 4.55 -12.39 -21.39
CA GLU A 391 5.99 -12.51 -21.66
C GLU A 391 6.87 -11.60 -20.77
N LEU A 392 6.47 -11.43 -19.51
CA LEU A 392 7.19 -10.63 -18.53
C LEU A 392 8.14 -11.51 -17.70
N ASP A 393 9.36 -11.03 -17.46
CA ASP A 393 10.31 -11.70 -16.56
C ASP A 393 9.91 -11.50 -15.10
N LEU A 394 9.65 -12.60 -14.38
CA LEU A 394 9.28 -12.56 -12.96
C LEU A 394 10.36 -11.89 -12.09
N GLY A 395 11.64 -12.06 -12.45
CA GLY A 395 12.75 -11.43 -11.75
C GLY A 395 12.74 -9.90 -11.86
N GLU A 396 12.47 -9.36 -13.05
CA GLU A 396 12.31 -7.92 -13.28
C GLU A 396 11.05 -7.38 -12.62
N VAL A 397 9.91 -8.09 -12.72
CA VAL A 397 8.66 -7.71 -12.03
C VAL A 397 8.90 -7.53 -10.53
N ASN A 398 9.60 -8.49 -9.91
CA ASN A 398 9.94 -8.44 -8.50
C ASN A 398 10.92 -7.31 -8.16
N ARG A 399 11.92 -7.07 -9.02
CA ARG A 399 12.88 -5.97 -8.86
C ARG A 399 12.19 -4.61 -8.93
N THR A 400 11.27 -4.44 -9.89
CA THR A 400 10.42 -3.25 -10.03
C THR A 400 9.57 -3.04 -8.80
N MET A 401 8.89 -4.10 -8.31
CA MET A 401 8.07 -3.99 -7.11
C MET A 401 8.89 -3.52 -5.90
N LEU A 402 10.07 -4.09 -5.67
CA LEU A 402 10.95 -3.67 -4.59
C LEU A 402 11.40 -2.20 -4.75
N ARG A 403 11.74 -1.77 -5.97
CA ARG A 403 12.12 -0.37 -6.26
C ARG A 403 10.99 0.61 -6.01
N VAL A 404 9.74 0.25 -6.32
CA VAL A 404 8.58 1.10 -6.04
C VAL A 404 8.36 1.20 -4.53
N LEU A 405 8.48 0.08 -3.80
CA LEU A 405 8.26 0.07 -2.36
C LEU A 405 9.32 0.86 -1.57
N THR A 406 10.54 1.04 -2.10
CA THR A 406 11.56 1.89 -1.45
C THR A 406 11.27 3.39 -1.56
N GLN A 407 10.36 3.80 -2.45
CA GLN A 407 9.91 5.20 -2.56
C GLN A 407 8.99 5.59 -1.40
N LEU A 408 8.48 4.62 -0.65
CA LEU A 408 7.74 4.89 0.58
C LEU A 408 8.69 5.43 1.64
N HIS A 409 8.28 6.50 2.30
CA HIS A 409 9.01 7.07 3.42
C HIS A 409 8.46 6.56 4.75
N LYS A 410 9.36 6.26 5.67
CA LYS A 410 9.03 5.92 7.05
C LYS A 410 8.31 7.10 7.71
N SER A 411 7.20 6.80 8.36
CA SER A 411 6.54 7.76 9.25
C SER A 411 7.48 8.18 10.38
N ALA A 412 7.61 9.49 10.62
CA ALA A 412 8.25 9.99 11.84
C ALA A 412 7.39 9.53 13.02
N GLY A 413 7.88 8.53 13.75
CA GLY A 413 7.20 7.91 14.90
C GLY A 413 7.12 8.80 16.12
#